data_AF-A0A7S1T0E9-F1
#
_entry.id   AF-A0A7S1T0E9-F1
#
_cell.length_a   1.000
_cell.length_b   1.000
_cell.length_c   1.000
_cell.angle_alpha   90.00
_cell.angle_beta   90.00
_cell.angle_gamma   90.00
#
_symmetry.space_group_name_H-M   'P 1'
#
loop_
_entity.id
_entity.type
_entity.pdbx_description
1 polymer ?
#
loop_
_entity_poly.entity_id
_entity_poly.type
_entity_poly.pdbx_seq_one_letter_code
_entity_poly.pdbx_strand_id
1 'polypeptide(L)'
;MERTDVAIRWPGGADSVPRDGFSCGDGLFLNAAFECEQCEPGTFLDMERNMAECRACSEGTFCNSPGCKLCVPCDEDQYQDTQNATTCASCPSGTTTHTRGAVSVKQCDCMSGFYRIC
;
A
#
# COMPACT_ATOMS: atom_id res chain seq x y z
N MET A 1 18.02 39.42 -5.16
CA MET A 1 17.22 38.80 -4.09
C MET A 1 17.31 37.29 -4.28
N GLU A 2 18.50 36.70 -4.31
CA GLU A 2 19.35 36.36 -3.15
C GLU A 2 18.60 35.47 -2.13
N ARG A 3 18.24 34.24 -2.53
CA ARG A 3 18.14 33.14 -1.56
C ARG A 3 19.08 32.05 -2.04
N THR A 4 20.32 32.25 -1.63
CA THR A 4 21.42 31.31 -1.63
C THR A 4 20.94 29.90 -1.29
N ASP A 5 21.02 29.03 -2.28
CA ASP A 5 21.02 27.58 -2.10
C ASP A 5 22.24 27.19 -1.26
N VAL A 6 22.08 27.22 0.07
CA VAL A 6 22.99 26.54 0.97
C VAL A 6 22.79 25.05 0.72
N ALA A 7 23.68 24.49 -0.09
CA ALA A 7 23.89 23.06 -0.21
C ALA A 7 24.42 22.56 1.15
N ILE A 8 23.51 22.25 2.07
CA ILE A 8 23.84 21.50 3.27
C ILE A 8 24.12 20.08 2.79
N ARG A 9 25.40 19.77 2.61
CA ARG A 9 25.89 18.46 2.24
C ARG A 9 25.68 17.52 3.44
N TRP A 10 24.47 16.99 3.57
CA TRP A 10 24.16 15.92 4.51
C TRP A 10 24.76 14.60 4.00
N PRO A 11 25.40 13.79 4.86
CA PRO A 11 25.85 12.47 4.49
C PRO A 11 24.64 11.51 4.47
N GLY A 12 23.79 11.64 3.46
CA GLY A 12 22.57 10.82 3.30
C GLY A 12 21.69 11.45 2.23
N GLY A 13 21.27 10.65 1.24
CA GLY A 13 20.68 11.10 -0.02
C GLY A 13 19.47 12.04 0.11
N ALA A 14 19.29 12.86 -0.92
CA ALA A 14 18.40 14.02 -0.98
C ALA A 14 16.90 13.71 -1.17
N ASP A 15 16.41 12.55 -0.74
CA ASP A 15 15.04 12.09 -1.04
C ASP A 15 14.12 12.03 0.19
N SER A 16 14.61 12.36 1.40
CA SER A 16 13.88 12.10 2.66
C SER A 16 13.71 13.29 3.62
N VAL A 17 14.07 14.54 3.25
CA VAL A 17 13.86 15.69 4.16
C VAL A 17 13.34 16.94 3.42
N PRO A 18 12.15 17.45 3.77
CA PRO A 18 11.61 18.71 3.25
C PRO A 18 12.34 19.93 3.82
N ARG A 19 12.51 20.98 3.01
CA ARG A 19 13.20 22.23 3.38
C ARG A 19 12.45 23.08 4.43
N ASP A 20 11.20 22.73 4.72
CA ASP A 20 10.27 23.42 5.63
C ASP A 20 10.10 22.74 7.01
N GLY A 21 10.78 21.62 7.26
CA GLY A 21 11.05 21.13 8.61
C GLY A 21 9.90 20.48 9.39
N PHE A 22 8.70 20.31 8.83
CA PHE A 22 7.59 19.64 9.55
C PHE A 22 6.66 18.77 8.68
N SER A 23 6.90 18.65 7.37
CA SER A 23 5.91 18.05 6.44
C SER A 23 6.56 16.95 5.59
N CYS A 24 6.53 15.68 6.03
CA CYS A 24 7.01 14.59 5.18
C CYS A 24 6.27 14.57 3.84
N GLY A 25 7.00 14.27 2.76
CA GLY A 25 6.46 14.23 1.41
C GLY A 25 5.37 13.15 1.26
N ASP A 26 4.64 13.21 0.15
CA ASP A 26 3.56 12.29 -0.15
C ASP A 26 3.94 10.81 0.03
N GLY A 27 3.29 10.10 0.96
CA GLY A 27 3.52 8.67 1.23
C GLY A 27 4.58 8.38 2.31
N LEU A 28 5.02 9.40 3.06
CA LEU A 28 5.96 9.27 4.17
C LEU A 28 5.32 9.77 5.47
N PHE A 29 5.70 9.15 6.59
CA PHE A 29 5.27 9.58 7.92
C PHE A 29 6.48 9.93 8.79
N LEU A 30 6.23 10.73 9.81
CA LEU A 30 7.26 11.13 10.76
C LEU A 30 7.37 10.08 11.86
N ASN A 31 8.50 9.39 11.94
CA ASN A 31 8.74 8.43 13.02
C ASN A 31 9.10 9.16 14.34
N ALA A 32 9.30 8.39 15.42
CA ALA A 32 9.66 8.95 16.74
C ALA A 32 11.02 9.70 16.76
N ALA A 33 11.86 9.50 15.74
CA ALA A 33 13.14 10.18 15.57
C ALA A 33 13.04 11.47 14.73
N PHE A 34 11.83 11.91 14.36
CA PHE A 34 11.61 13.04 13.45
C PHE A 34 12.19 12.81 12.04
N GLU A 35 12.29 11.55 11.62
CA GLU A 35 12.73 11.15 10.28
C GLU A 35 11.52 10.74 9.44
N CYS A 36 11.56 11.06 8.15
CA CYS A 36 10.53 10.64 7.21
C CYS A 36 10.78 9.19 6.79
N GLU A 37 9.92 8.30 7.26
CA GLU A 37 9.97 6.87 6.99
C GLU A 37 8.81 6.47 6.07
N GLN A 38 9.05 5.51 5.18
CA GLN A 38 8.01 4.92 4.35
C GLN A 38 7.41 3.73 5.07
N CYS A 39 6.10 3.55 4.92
CA CYS A 39 5.45 2.34 5.39
C CYS A 39 6.03 1.11 4.70
N GLU A 40 6.25 0.04 5.48
CA GLU A 40 6.66 -1.24 4.95
C GLU A 40 5.56 -1.77 3.99
N PRO A 41 5.94 -2.48 2.93
CA PRO A 41 4.96 -3.06 2.00
C PRO A 41 3.98 -3.96 2.77
N GLY A 42 2.71 -3.88 2.39
CA GLY A 42 1.58 -4.50 3.10
C GLY A 42 0.94 -3.59 4.14
N THR A 43 1.56 -2.45 4.46
CA THR A 43 0.97 -1.39 5.27
C THR A 43 0.75 -0.11 4.45
N PHE A 44 -0.22 0.69 4.85
CA PHE A 44 -0.58 1.95 4.22
C PHE A 44 -0.62 3.09 5.22
N LEU A 45 -0.34 4.29 4.73
CA LEU A 45 -0.41 5.53 5.47
C LEU A 45 -1.74 6.23 5.20
N ASP A 46 -2.60 6.29 6.21
CA ASP A 46 -3.87 7.02 6.11
C ASP A 46 -3.63 8.54 6.21
N MET A 47 -3.38 9.14 5.05
CA MET A 47 -3.11 10.57 4.91
C MET A 47 -4.37 11.42 5.19
N GLU A 48 -5.57 10.83 5.05
CA GLU A 48 -6.84 11.49 5.38
C GLU A 48 -6.99 11.72 6.88
N ARG A 49 -6.44 10.82 7.70
CA ARG A 49 -6.47 10.91 9.16
C ARG A 49 -5.23 11.57 9.77
N ASN A 50 -4.27 12.02 8.94
CA ASN A 50 -2.97 12.52 9.40
C ASN A 50 -2.31 11.57 10.41
N MET A 51 -2.40 10.26 10.15
CA MET A 51 -1.82 9.26 11.05
C MET A 51 -0.32 9.18 10.80
N ALA A 52 0.47 9.34 11.86
CA ALA A 52 1.91 9.10 11.86
C ALA A 52 2.25 7.61 12.08
N GLU A 53 1.31 6.71 11.72
CA GLU A 53 1.47 5.27 11.89
C GLU A 53 1.01 4.53 10.63
N CYS A 54 1.77 3.51 10.26
CA CYS A 54 1.43 2.63 9.16
C CYS A 54 0.42 1.59 9.62
N ARG A 55 -0.71 1.52 8.93
CA ARG A 55 -1.75 0.55 9.21
C ARG A 55 -1.63 -0.63 8.26
N ALA A 56 -1.80 -1.85 8.76
CA ALA A 56 -1.85 -3.02 7.88
C ALA A 56 -3.04 -2.95 6.92
N CYS A 57 -2.81 -3.34 5.67
CA CYS A 57 -3.90 -3.56 4.72
C CYS A 57 -4.84 -4.65 5.22
N SER A 58 -6.14 -4.38 5.14
CA SER A 58 -7.17 -5.37 5.45
C SER A 58 -7.18 -6.48 4.42
N GLU A 59 -7.75 -7.63 4.78
CA GLU A 59 -8.09 -8.70 3.84
C GLU A 59 -8.81 -8.15 2.59
N GLY A 60 -8.56 -8.77 1.46
CA GLY A 60 -9.01 -8.32 0.14
C GLY A 60 -8.24 -7.13 -0.42
N THR A 61 -7.30 -6.55 0.31
CA THR A 61 -6.47 -5.45 -0.20
C THR A 61 -4.98 -5.74 -0.03
N PHE A 62 -4.18 -5.13 -0.88
CA PHE A 62 -2.73 -5.29 -0.88
C PHE A 62 -2.02 -3.96 -1.08
N CYS A 63 -0.75 -3.94 -0.68
CA CYS A 63 0.15 -2.83 -0.92
C CYS A 63 1.53 -3.39 -1.33
N ASN A 64 1.87 -3.29 -2.61
CA ASN A 64 3.12 -3.84 -3.14
C ASN A 64 4.30 -2.86 -3.05
N SER A 65 4.04 -1.58 -2.77
CA SER A 65 5.05 -0.53 -2.75
C SER A 65 5.20 0.05 -1.34
N PRO A 66 6.42 0.35 -0.89
CA PRO A 66 6.60 1.07 0.37
C PRO A 66 5.94 2.45 0.29
N GLY A 67 5.34 2.90 1.39
CA GLY A 67 4.67 4.21 1.45
C GLY A 67 3.33 4.28 0.71
N CYS A 68 2.60 3.16 0.54
CA CYS A 68 1.24 3.21 0.02
C CYS A 68 0.37 4.18 0.84
N LYS A 69 -0.36 5.07 0.19
CA LYS A 69 -1.33 5.95 0.85
C LYS A 69 -2.69 5.27 1.10
N LEU A 70 -2.96 4.23 0.32
CA LEU A 70 -4.19 3.46 0.39
C LEU A 70 -3.87 2.04 -0.06
N CYS A 71 -4.51 1.06 0.56
CA CYS A 71 -4.45 -0.31 0.07
C CYS A 71 -5.25 -0.44 -1.22
N VAL A 72 -4.66 -1.13 -2.18
CA VAL A 72 -5.30 -1.42 -3.46
C VAL A 72 -6.13 -2.70 -3.29
N PRO A 73 -7.42 -2.72 -3.65
CA PRO A 73 -8.20 -3.94 -3.62
C PRO A 73 -7.66 -4.96 -4.63
N CYS A 74 -7.68 -6.24 -4.28
CA CYS A 74 -7.32 -7.32 -5.20
C CYS A 74 -8.21 -7.28 -6.44
N ASP A 75 -7.62 -7.45 -7.62
CA ASP A 75 -8.37 -7.50 -8.87
C ASP A 75 -9.30 -8.72 -8.96
N GLU A 76 -10.17 -8.73 -9.97
CA GLU A 76 -10.90 -9.94 -10.34
C GLU A 76 -9.91 -11.08 -10.63
N ASP A 77 -10.33 -12.31 -10.34
CA ASP A 77 -9.46 -13.52 -10.34
C ASP A 77 -8.49 -13.63 -9.16
N GLN A 78 -8.48 -12.65 -8.25
CA GLN A 78 -7.57 -12.63 -7.11
C GLN A 78 -8.31 -12.43 -5.79
N TYR A 79 -7.75 -13.00 -4.72
CA TYR A 79 -8.24 -12.88 -3.36
C TYR A 79 -7.09 -12.72 -2.37
N GLN A 80 -7.40 -12.24 -1.17
CA GLN A 80 -6.43 -12.14 -0.10
C GLN A 80 -7.12 -12.31 1.25
N ASP A 81 -6.83 -13.40 1.96
CA ASP A 81 -7.41 -13.68 3.28
C ASP A 81 -6.58 -13.19 4.46
N THR A 82 -5.35 -12.74 4.20
CA THR A 82 -4.43 -12.25 5.23
C THR A 82 -4.36 -10.73 5.25
N GLN A 83 -4.19 -10.17 6.44
CA GLN A 83 -3.85 -8.77 6.63
C GLN A 83 -2.36 -8.56 6.37
N ASN A 84 -1.97 -7.33 6.04
CA ASN A 84 -0.58 -6.97 5.72
C ASN A 84 -0.06 -7.66 4.43
N ALA A 85 -0.94 -7.77 3.43
CA ALA A 85 -0.61 -8.41 2.18
C ALA A 85 0.12 -7.47 1.22
N THR A 86 1.22 -7.97 0.64
CA THR A 86 1.97 -7.24 -0.39
C THR A 86 1.51 -7.59 -1.81
N THR A 87 0.83 -8.73 -1.95
CA THR A 87 0.34 -9.29 -3.21
C THR A 87 -0.98 -10.01 -2.96
N CYS A 88 -1.81 -10.18 -3.98
CA CYS A 88 -3.00 -11.02 -3.90
C CYS A 88 -2.70 -12.45 -4.39
N ALA A 89 -3.42 -13.43 -3.84
CA ALA A 89 -3.39 -14.80 -4.30
C ALA A 89 -4.37 -14.97 -5.47
N SER A 90 -3.96 -15.66 -6.54
CA SER A 90 -4.87 -16.01 -7.64
C SER A 90 -5.86 -17.09 -7.20
N CYS A 91 -7.08 -16.99 -7.72
CA CYS A 91 -8.10 -18.00 -7.55
C CYS A 91 -7.68 -19.36 -8.17
N PRO A 92 -8.15 -20.50 -7.62
CA PRO A 92 -7.87 -21.81 -8.18
C PRO A 92 -8.45 -21.97 -9.60
N SER A 93 -7.78 -22.78 -10.42
CA SER A 93 -8.02 -22.92 -11.86
C SER A 93 -9.50 -23.03 -12.25
N GLY A 94 -9.98 -22.06 -13.04
CA GLY A 94 -11.35 -22.02 -13.56
C GLY A 94 -12.33 -21.21 -12.71
N THR A 95 -11.90 -20.69 -11.57
CA THR A 95 -12.69 -19.80 -10.71
C THR A 95 -12.18 -18.36 -10.77
N THR A 96 -13.08 -17.40 -10.64
CA THR A 96 -12.80 -15.97 -10.60
C THR A 96 -13.68 -15.29 -9.56
N THR A 97 -13.28 -14.11 -9.11
CA THR A 97 -14.07 -13.32 -8.16
C THR A 97 -15.02 -12.40 -8.90
N HIS A 98 -16.30 -12.36 -8.50
CA HIS A 98 -17.28 -11.48 -9.12
C HIS A 98 -17.02 -9.99 -8.86
N THR A 99 -16.31 -9.69 -7.77
CA THR A 99 -15.99 -8.34 -7.32
C THR A 99 -14.53 -8.26 -6.90
N ARG A 100 -13.92 -7.10 -7.12
CA ARG A 100 -12.60 -6.76 -6.57
C ARG A 100 -12.64 -6.75 -5.05
N GLY A 101 -11.51 -7.06 -4.44
CA GLY A 101 -11.34 -7.11 -3.00
C GLY A 101 -11.88 -8.37 -2.34
N ALA A 102 -11.77 -9.52 -3.02
CA ALA A 102 -12.15 -10.79 -2.42
C ALA A 102 -11.26 -11.12 -1.23
N VAL A 103 -11.89 -11.44 -0.10
CA VAL A 103 -11.22 -11.69 1.17
C VAL A 103 -10.97 -13.18 1.41
N SER A 104 -11.48 -14.04 0.54
CA SER A 104 -11.34 -15.48 0.69
C SER A 104 -11.49 -16.20 -0.63
N VAL A 105 -10.84 -17.37 -0.73
CA VAL A 105 -11.01 -18.29 -1.86
C VAL A 105 -12.47 -18.70 -2.07
N LYS A 106 -13.32 -18.63 -1.03
CA LYS A 106 -14.76 -18.91 -1.15
C LYS A 106 -15.52 -17.91 -2.02
N GLN A 107 -14.95 -16.73 -2.28
CA GLN A 107 -15.50 -15.76 -3.23
C GLN A 107 -15.03 -16.00 -4.67
N CYS A 108 -14.10 -16.94 -4.88
CA CYS A 108 -13.78 -17.42 -6.21
C CYS A 108 -14.91 -18.36 -6.66
N ASP A 109 -15.79 -17.85 -7.52
CA ASP A 109 -16.88 -18.61 -8.13
C ASP A 109 -16.51 -19.01 -9.56
N CYS A 110 -17.23 -19.97 -10.13
CA CYS A 110 -16.97 -20.37 -11.50
C CYS A 110 -17.40 -19.22 -12.43
N MET A 111 -16.60 -18.86 -13.43
CA MET A 111 -17.01 -17.84 -14.41
C MET A 111 -18.42 -18.13 -14.93
N SER A 112 -19.29 -17.13 -14.93
CA SER A 112 -20.68 -17.20 -15.38
C SER A 112 -20.76 -17.72 -16.82
N GLY A 113 -20.82 -19.05 -16.99
CA GLY A 113 -20.71 -19.73 -18.28
C GLY A 113 -19.94 -21.06 -18.27
N PHE A 114 -19.14 -21.35 -17.24
CA PHE A 114 -18.25 -22.52 -17.17
C PHE A 114 -18.59 -23.52 -16.05
N TYR A 115 -19.86 -23.63 -15.65
CA TYR A 115 -20.38 -24.47 -14.56
C TYR A 115 -20.05 -25.99 -14.61
N ARG A 116 -19.33 -26.47 -15.65
CA ARG A 116 -18.95 -27.88 -15.84
C ARG A 116 -17.44 -28.12 -15.86
N ILE A 117 -16.62 -27.06 -15.72
CA ILE A 117 -15.15 -27.09 -15.81
C ILE A 117 -14.49 -26.65 -14.49
N CYS A 118 -15.32 -26.23 -13.53
CA CYS A 118 -15.06 -26.40 -12.11
C CYS A 118 -15.50 -27.83 -11.71
#